data_AF-A0A959GD88-F1
#
_entry.id   AF-A0A959GD88-F1
#
_cell.length_a   1.000
_cell.length_b   1.000
_cell.length_c   1.000
_cell.angle_alpha   90.00
_cell.angle_beta   90.00
_cell.angle_gamma   90.00
#
_symmetry.space_group_name_H-M   'P 1'
#
loop_
_entity.id
_entity.type
_entity.pdbx_description
1 polymer ?
#
loop_
_entity_poly.entity_id
_entity_poly.type
_entity_poly.pdbx_seq_one_letter_code
_entity_poly.pdbx_strand_id
1 'polypeptide(L)'
;MKNLYLHLKTSVVVLTALFFSGQLLATTCPNAVVVNSLPYSAAVVCNGTNDITSTNASVCSPVTSSYYGGQEALLTYTPTSTGPVNIAYSGQTWTSIVVYAGCPTSGGTCVNGVSSSASSKSLTVTLTAGVQYYILIDTYPTPDSPCPGTVTISLPPPPPANDNCTGAIDFPAIPTNGSCATVTVNTANATGAADAVCFGTEDDDVWYRFTTPAGITSVLYSNTNISGSSDRMIQIYSGASCGALTSIGCYDPESGTITGLTGNTTYYLRTYTYSSGVTSNFSICLSIIPPPPANDNCSGALPIACGATVSGTTTGATFDNVGTCGTSNTAPGVWYSFTSPANGDATVSLCGSSYDTKISVFSGSCASLTCVGGNDDFCSLQSQLTFSATAGTTYYVLVHGFSSATGAFSLSLTCPVDPCAND
;
A
#
# COMPACT_ATOMS: atom_id res chain seq x y z
N MET A 1 56.43 46.76 -7.53
CA MET A 1 55.61 47.41 -6.48
C MET A 1 54.18 46.90 -6.56
N LYS A 2 53.81 45.98 -5.66
CA LYS A 2 52.46 45.78 -5.11
C LYS A 2 52.57 44.61 -4.12
N ASN A 3 52.76 44.94 -2.84
CA ASN A 3 52.76 44.02 -1.72
C ASN A 3 51.32 43.59 -1.43
N LEU A 4 51.07 42.28 -1.46
CA LEU A 4 49.83 41.68 -0.99
C LEU A 4 50.01 41.39 0.51
N TYR A 5 49.39 42.21 1.37
CA TYR A 5 49.35 41.98 2.81
C TYR A 5 48.39 40.82 3.13
N LEU A 6 48.94 39.70 3.57
CA LEU A 6 48.18 38.59 4.15
C LEU A 6 47.89 38.92 5.63
N HIS A 7 46.66 39.31 5.95
CA HIS A 7 46.20 39.43 7.33
C HIS A 7 45.76 38.06 7.85
N LEU A 8 46.60 37.43 8.68
CA LEU A 8 46.18 36.36 9.58
C LEU A 8 45.21 36.95 10.62
N LYS A 9 43.91 36.69 10.46
CA LYS A 9 42.96 36.86 11.57
C LYS A 9 42.92 35.56 12.36
N THR A 10 43.51 35.58 13.54
CA THR A 10 43.31 34.59 14.60
C THR A 10 41.83 34.60 14.98
N SER A 11 41.07 33.61 14.48
CA SER A 11 39.71 33.35 14.96
C SER A 11 39.80 32.73 16.35
N VAL A 12 39.56 33.54 17.38
CA VAL A 12 39.23 33.04 18.71
C VAL A 12 37.89 32.32 18.57
N VAL A 13 37.91 30.99 18.61
CA VAL A 13 36.69 30.19 18.80
C VAL A 13 36.24 30.45 20.23
N VAL A 14 35.33 31.42 20.40
CA VAL A 14 34.54 31.51 21.62
C VAL A 14 33.61 30.31 21.60
N LEU A 15 34.02 29.25 22.29
CA LEU A 15 33.16 28.12 22.62
C LEU A 15 32.09 28.67 23.57
N THR A 16 31.00 29.22 23.00
CA THR A 16 29.77 29.46 23.73
C THR A 16 29.23 28.08 24.06
N ALA A 17 29.57 27.58 25.25
CA ALA A 17 28.80 26.54 25.86
C ALA A 17 27.36 27.07 25.93
N LEU A 18 26.49 26.56 25.03
CA LEU A 18 25.05 26.62 25.21
C LEU A 18 24.78 25.79 26.46
N PHE A 19 24.89 26.44 27.62
CA PHE A 19 24.27 25.96 28.83
C PHE A 19 22.78 25.93 28.54
N PHE A 20 22.24 24.76 28.19
CA PHE A 20 20.84 24.49 28.41
C PHE A 20 20.64 24.55 29.92
N SER A 21 20.33 25.74 30.44
CA SER A 21 19.80 25.87 31.79
C SER A 21 18.46 25.15 31.78
N GLY A 22 18.41 23.90 32.25
CA GLY A 22 17.15 23.23 32.51
C GLY A 22 16.30 24.15 33.39
N GLN A 23 15.10 24.50 32.94
CA GLN A 23 14.18 25.24 33.79
C GLN A 23 13.80 24.32 34.95
N LEU A 24 14.02 24.78 36.18
CA LEU A 24 13.40 24.18 37.35
C LEU A 24 11.90 24.25 37.10
N LEU A 25 11.24 23.11 36.94
CA LEU A 25 9.80 23.11 36.80
C LEU A 25 9.19 23.18 38.19
N ALA A 26 8.11 23.95 38.30
CA ALA A 26 7.39 24.08 39.55
C ALA A 26 6.85 22.74 40.03
N THR A 27 6.73 22.60 41.34
CA THR A 27 6.21 21.40 42.03
C THR A 27 4.79 21.62 42.59
N THR A 28 4.29 22.86 42.55
CA THR A 28 2.99 23.26 43.12
C THR A 28 2.05 23.84 42.07
N CYS A 29 0.74 23.61 42.22
CA CYS A 29 -0.26 24.06 41.26
C CYS A 29 -0.24 25.56 40.90
N PRO A 30 -0.08 26.50 41.87
CA PRO A 30 -0.07 27.93 41.55
C PRO A 30 1.11 28.35 40.68
N ASN A 31 2.20 27.57 40.70
CA ASN A 31 3.44 27.88 40.00
C ASN A 31 3.66 27.00 38.77
N ALA A 32 2.73 26.08 38.47
CA ALA A 32 2.84 25.13 37.36
C ALA A 32 3.21 25.82 36.05
N VAL A 33 4.14 25.22 35.31
CA VAL A 33 4.64 25.83 34.08
C VAL A 33 3.58 25.78 32.99
N VAL A 34 3.17 26.95 32.52
CA VAL A 34 2.07 27.11 31.55
C VAL A 34 2.53 26.74 30.15
N VAL A 35 1.85 25.76 29.55
CA VAL A 35 1.98 25.37 28.15
C VAL A 35 1.06 26.26 27.32
N ASN A 36 1.61 27.28 26.68
CA ASN A 36 0.83 28.29 25.95
C ASN A 36 0.32 27.82 24.58
N SER A 37 1.00 26.87 23.95
CA SER A 37 0.66 26.37 22.60
C SER A 37 1.27 25.00 22.35
N LEU A 38 0.65 24.22 21.45
CA LEU A 38 1.20 22.97 20.95
C LEU A 38 1.72 23.15 19.49
N PRO A 39 2.79 22.43 19.07
CA PRO A 39 3.58 21.50 19.89
C PRO A 39 4.44 22.23 20.93
N TYR A 40 4.57 21.61 22.10
CA TYR A 40 5.41 22.07 23.20
C TYR A 40 6.54 21.07 23.42
N SER A 41 7.75 21.57 23.63
CA SER A 41 8.92 20.76 23.98
C SER A 41 9.80 21.55 24.93
N ALA A 42 10.08 20.99 26.11
CA ALA A 42 10.93 21.63 27.09
C ALA A 42 11.77 20.62 27.85
N ALA A 43 12.98 21.04 28.23
CA ALA A 43 13.78 20.30 29.19
C ALA A 43 13.08 20.36 30.56
N VAL A 44 13.10 19.23 31.27
CA VAL A 44 12.53 19.05 32.59
C VAL A 44 13.64 18.65 33.54
N VAL A 45 13.62 19.20 34.74
CA VAL A 45 14.42 18.73 35.88
C VAL A 45 13.52 18.76 37.11
N CYS A 46 13.27 17.61 37.72
CA CYS A 46 12.67 17.53 39.05
C CYS A 46 13.79 17.74 40.07
N ASN A 47 13.95 18.90 40.69
CA ASN A 47 15.01 19.11 41.70
C ASN A 47 14.52 19.97 42.87
N GLY A 48 13.29 19.67 43.30
CA GLY A 48 12.58 20.39 44.34
C GLY A 48 12.14 19.49 45.49
N THR A 49 11.00 19.84 46.06
CA THR A 49 10.28 19.09 47.11
C THR A 49 9.29 18.12 46.48
N ASN A 50 8.98 17.05 47.21
CA ASN A 50 7.84 16.18 46.90
C ASN A 50 6.55 16.77 47.48
N ASP A 51 5.94 17.69 46.73
CA ASP A 51 4.74 18.44 47.08
C ASP A 51 3.44 17.75 46.62
N ILE A 52 3.49 16.92 45.58
CA ILE A 52 2.34 16.15 45.09
C ILE A 52 2.52 14.68 45.43
N THR A 53 1.93 14.26 46.55
CA THR A 53 2.07 12.91 47.09
C THR A 53 0.77 12.12 46.99
N SER A 54 0.86 10.80 47.18
CA SER A 54 -0.31 9.91 47.26
C SER A 54 -1.23 10.20 48.46
N THR A 55 -0.84 11.10 49.37
CA THR A 55 -1.67 11.51 50.52
C THR A 55 -2.47 12.79 50.28
N ASN A 56 -2.05 13.63 49.33
CA ASN A 56 -2.68 14.92 49.05
C ASN A 56 -3.20 15.06 47.61
N ALA A 57 -2.96 14.07 46.74
CA ALA A 57 -3.53 13.95 45.41
C ALA A 57 -4.13 12.55 45.20
N SER A 58 -5.13 12.46 44.32
CA SER A 58 -5.77 11.17 44.00
C SER A 58 -4.88 10.30 43.12
N VAL A 59 -4.42 9.14 43.61
CA VAL A 59 -3.59 8.22 42.83
C VAL A 59 -4.30 7.77 41.55
N CYS A 60 -3.64 7.96 40.42
CA CYS A 60 -4.22 7.82 39.09
C CYS A 60 -3.91 6.45 38.46
N SER A 61 -4.89 5.55 38.34
CA SER A 61 -4.68 4.25 37.68
C SER A 61 -4.38 4.43 36.18
N PRO A 62 -3.42 3.70 35.58
CA PRO A 62 -2.64 2.57 36.11
C PRO A 62 -1.37 2.95 36.92
N VAL A 63 -1.10 4.23 37.15
CA VAL A 63 0.04 4.69 37.96
C VAL A 63 -0.20 4.34 39.43
N THR A 64 0.81 3.77 40.07
CA THR A 64 0.76 3.39 41.48
C THR A 64 1.22 4.53 42.39
N SER A 65 0.88 4.44 43.68
CA SER A 65 1.32 5.41 44.69
C SER A 65 2.84 5.56 44.82
N SER A 66 3.62 4.60 44.30
CA SER A 66 5.08 4.67 44.28
C SER A 66 5.61 5.80 43.40
N TYR A 67 4.87 6.22 42.37
CA TYR A 67 5.26 7.35 41.50
C TYR A 67 4.62 8.68 41.95
N TYR A 68 4.49 8.83 43.27
CA TYR A 68 4.10 10.05 43.99
C TYR A 68 5.04 10.28 45.19
N GLY A 69 6.18 9.60 45.18
CA GLY A 69 7.10 9.54 46.31
C GLY A 69 8.50 10.09 45.97
N GLY A 70 8.76 10.36 44.68
CA GLY A 70 9.99 10.96 44.21
C GLY A 70 9.88 12.48 44.10
N GLN A 71 10.78 13.08 43.33
CA GLN A 71 10.73 14.50 42.99
C GLN A 71 9.96 14.68 41.68
N GLU A 72 9.23 15.78 41.59
CA GLU A 72 8.32 16.02 40.48
C GLU A 72 8.57 17.33 39.72
N ALA A 73 7.86 17.43 38.60
CA ALA A 73 7.72 18.60 37.77
C ALA A 73 6.27 18.73 37.33
N LEU A 74 5.72 19.94 37.40
CA LEU A 74 4.32 20.21 37.13
C LEU A 74 4.17 21.25 36.01
N LEU A 75 3.44 20.84 34.97
CA LEU A 75 3.01 21.71 33.89
C LEU A 75 1.49 21.89 33.95
N THR A 76 0.99 22.96 33.34
CA THR A 76 -0.44 23.15 33.12
C THR A 76 -0.75 23.49 31.67
N TYR A 77 -1.86 22.94 31.16
CA TYR A 77 -2.32 23.16 29.80
C TYR A 77 -3.84 23.31 29.77
N THR A 78 -4.34 24.30 29.05
CA THR A 78 -5.78 24.49 28.80
C THR A 78 -6.02 24.40 27.30
N PRO A 79 -6.56 23.28 26.77
CA PRO A 79 -6.77 23.11 25.35
C PRO A 79 -7.86 24.07 24.84
N THR A 80 -7.68 24.55 23.62
CA THR A 80 -8.67 25.41 22.94
C THR A 80 -9.73 24.61 22.18
N SER A 81 -9.48 23.32 21.93
CA SER A 81 -10.40 22.38 21.31
C SER A 81 -10.42 21.05 22.06
N THR A 82 -11.57 20.36 22.06
CA THR A 82 -11.69 19.02 22.65
C THR A 82 -11.07 18.01 21.71
N GLY A 83 -10.18 17.15 22.21
CA GLY A 83 -9.55 16.12 21.40
C GLY A 83 -8.38 15.42 22.08
N PRO A 84 -7.79 14.43 21.40
CA PRO A 84 -6.62 13.71 21.90
C PRO A 84 -5.37 14.61 21.93
N VAL A 85 -4.56 14.44 22.97
CA VAL A 85 -3.26 15.08 23.15
C VAL A 85 -2.24 14.01 23.54
N ASN A 86 -1.12 13.99 22.82
CA ASN A 86 0.02 13.12 23.10
C ASN A 86 0.96 13.82 24.07
N ILE A 87 1.23 13.18 25.20
CA ILE A 87 2.19 13.65 26.19
C ILE A 87 3.27 12.58 26.31
N ALA A 88 4.53 12.98 26.10
CA ALA A 88 5.67 12.09 26.24
C ALA A 88 6.73 12.70 27.14
N TYR A 89 7.45 11.82 27.83
CA TYR A 89 8.62 12.16 28.62
C TYR A 89 9.75 11.19 28.29
N SER A 90 10.92 11.73 28.00
CA SER A 90 12.13 10.95 27.73
C SER A 90 13.34 11.55 28.43
N GLY A 91 14.20 10.72 28.99
CA GLY A 91 15.46 11.15 29.59
C GLY A 91 15.83 10.37 30.86
N GLN A 92 14.84 9.72 31.49
CA GLN A 92 15.07 8.98 32.71
C GLN A 92 14.13 7.78 32.88
N THR A 93 14.67 6.73 33.50
CA THR A 93 13.95 5.55 33.96
C THR A 93 13.14 5.84 35.22
N TRP A 94 12.17 4.97 35.53
CA TRP A 94 11.39 5.05 36.77
C TRP A 94 10.69 6.41 36.97
N THR A 95 10.01 6.85 35.92
CA THR A 95 9.18 8.08 35.99
C THR A 95 7.75 7.79 35.56
N SER A 96 6.84 8.69 35.95
CA SER A 96 5.44 8.71 35.54
C SER A 96 5.10 9.97 34.76
N ILE A 97 3.99 9.89 34.03
CA ILE A 97 3.23 11.04 33.53
C ILE A 97 1.82 10.86 34.09
N VAL A 98 1.29 11.86 34.79
CA VAL A 98 -0.09 11.84 35.29
C VAL A 98 -0.78 13.12 34.85
N VAL A 99 -2.01 12.98 34.35
CA VAL A 99 -2.83 14.10 33.90
C VAL A 99 -4.04 14.25 34.81
N TYR A 100 -4.20 15.43 35.38
CA TYR A 100 -5.33 15.81 36.22
C TYR A 100 -6.17 16.90 35.57
N ALA A 101 -7.50 16.81 35.69
CA ALA A 101 -8.41 17.91 35.45
C ALA A 101 -8.54 18.73 36.73
N GLY A 102 -8.02 19.97 36.72
CA GLY A 102 -7.87 20.79 37.92
C GLY A 102 -6.64 20.43 38.77
N CYS A 103 -6.33 21.26 39.76
CA CYS A 103 -5.13 21.12 40.59
C CYS A 103 -5.14 19.82 41.42
N PRO A 104 -4.10 18.94 41.30
CA PRO A 104 -4.04 17.67 42.01
C PRO A 104 -4.20 17.79 43.53
N THR A 105 -3.63 18.84 44.14
CA THR A 105 -3.66 19.06 45.59
C THR A 105 -4.87 19.87 46.08
N SER A 106 -5.83 20.16 45.20
CA SER A 106 -7.06 20.90 45.52
C SER A 106 -8.30 20.24 44.91
N GLY A 107 -8.35 18.90 44.97
CA GLY A 107 -9.50 18.11 44.52
C GLY A 107 -9.57 17.88 43.01
N GLY A 108 -8.48 18.12 42.28
CA GLY A 108 -8.37 17.75 40.86
C GLY A 108 -8.60 16.26 40.64
N THR A 109 -9.23 15.92 39.52
CA THR A 109 -9.57 14.53 39.19
C THR A 109 -8.54 13.95 38.24
N CYS A 110 -7.99 12.77 38.56
CA CYS A 110 -7.15 12.02 37.63
C CYS A 110 -7.92 11.70 36.34
N VAL A 111 -7.29 11.98 35.19
CA VAL A 111 -7.83 11.71 33.86
C VAL A 111 -7.19 10.46 33.27
N ASN A 112 -5.86 10.39 33.30
CA ASN A 112 -5.08 9.24 32.84
C ASN A 112 -3.62 9.36 33.34
N GLY A 113 -2.87 8.27 33.31
CA GLY A 113 -1.45 8.27 33.61
C GLY A 113 -0.71 7.08 33.02
N VAL A 114 0.61 7.20 32.93
CA VAL A 114 1.50 6.09 32.57
C VAL A 114 2.72 6.13 33.48
N SER A 115 3.22 4.98 33.90
CA SER A 115 4.45 4.87 34.67
C SER A 115 5.24 3.67 34.21
N SER A 116 6.55 3.81 34.10
CA SER A 116 7.40 2.69 33.67
C SER A 116 8.86 2.88 34.11
N SER A 117 9.57 1.75 34.18
CA SER A 117 11.02 1.70 34.35
C SER A 117 11.80 2.06 33.09
N ALA A 118 11.15 2.26 31.95
CA ALA A 118 11.80 2.65 30.70
C ALA A 118 12.26 4.11 30.73
N SER A 119 13.27 4.46 29.94
CA SER A 119 13.79 5.84 29.84
C SER A 119 12.90 6.79 29.04
N SER A 120 11.90 6.26 28.35
CA SER A 120 10.90 6.98 27.58
C SER A 120 9.52 6.38 27.84
N LYS A 121 8.50 7.23 27.92
CA LYS A 121 7.09 6.85 28.02
C LYS A 121 6.21 7.93 27.43
N SER A 122 5.04 7.53 26.98
CA SER A 122 4.02 8.43 26.48
C SER A 122 2.64 7.90 26.80
N LEU A 123 1.67 8.82 26.81
CA LEU A 123 0.26 8.50 26.83
C LEU A 123 -0.48 9.43 25.87
N THR A 124 -1.61 8.96 25.35
CA THR A 124 -2.58 9.79 24.63
C THR A 124 -3.80 9.94 25.52
N VAL A 125 -4.24 11.18 25.74
CA VAL A 125 -5.40 11.50 26.58
C VAL A 125 -6.34 12.45 25.85
N THR A 126 -7.64 12.22 25.94
CA THR A 126 -8.64 13.16 25.42
C THR A 126 -8.87 14.27 26.43
N LEU A 127 -8.54 15.50 26.04
CA LEU A 127 -8.72 16.69 26.86
C LEU A 127 -9.92 17.50 26.35
N THR A 128 -10.68 18.12 27.25
CA THR A 128 -11.87 18.92 26.92
C THR A 128 -11.50 20.39 26.82
N ALA A 129 -11.98 21.06 25.76
CA ALA A 129 -11.76 22.49 25.54
C ALA A 129 -12.11 23.33 26.77
N GLY A 130 -11.22 24.26 27.15
CA GLY A 130 -11.43 25.20 28.25
C GLY A 130 -11.24 24.62 29.65
N VAL A 131 -11.03 23.31 29.80
CA VAL A 131 -10.69 22.71 31.10
C VAL A 131 -9.19 22.85 31.35
N GLN A 132 -8.79 23.39 32.50
CA GLN A 132 -7.38 23.47 32.86
C GLN A 132 -6.89 22.11 33.37
N TYR A 133 -5.88 21.56 32.71
CA TYR A 133 -5.24 20.31 33.07
C TYR A 133 -3.87 20.55 33.70
N TYR A 134 -3.47 19.65 34.61
CA TYR A 134 -2.16 19.60 35.22
C TYR A 134 -1.46 18.31 34.80
N ILE A 135 -0.23 18.43 34.33
CA ILE A 135 0.61 17.32 33.86
C ILE A 135 1.75 17.18 34.84
N LEU A 136 1.68 16.13 35.65
CA LEU A 136 2.66 15.76 36.66
C LEU A 136 3.66 14.76 36.06
N ILE A 137 4.93 15.09 36.11
CA ILE A 137 6.04 14.16 35.89
C ILE A 137 6.65 13.87 37.25
N ASP A 138 6.62 12.62 37.70
CA ASP A 138 7.12 12.24 39.02
C ASP A 138 8.06 11.03 38.90
N THR A 139 8.97 10.87 39.86
CA THR A 139 9.95 9.77 39.88
C THR A 139 9.61 8.73 40.94
N TYR A 140 10.19 7.54 40.80
CA TYR A 140 10.15 6.54 41.85
C TYR A 140 11.01 6.99 43.04
N PRO A 141 10.68 6.64 44.30
CA PRO A 141 11.21 7.34 45.48
C PRO A 141 12.68 7.00 45.78
N THR A 142 13.14 5.82 45.34
CA THR A 142 14.51 5.35 45.58
C THR A 142 15.06 4.57 44.38
N PRO A 143 16.29 4.87 43.92
CA PRO A 143 17.15 5.97 44.38
C PRO A 143 16.52 7.32 44.03
N ASP A 144 16.44 8.22 45.02
CA ASP A 144 15.88 9.57 44.82
C ASP A 144 16.68 10.26 43.72
N SER A 145 15.99 10.61 42.65
CA SER A 145 16.64 11.01 41.41
C SER A 145 15.91 12.20 40.83
N PRO A 146 16.64 13.28 40.50
CA PRO A 146 16.01 14.35 39.74
C PRO A 146 15.50 13.78 38.42
N CYS A 147 14.55 14.43 37.75
CA CYS A 147 14.03 13.98 36.46
C CYS A 147 14.58 14.73 35.25
N PRO A 148 15.90 14.67 34.96
CA PRO A 148 16.44 15.30 33.77
C PRO A 148 15.87 14.60 32.54
N GLY A 149 15.17 15.36 31.73
CA GLY A 149 14.57 14.84 30.53
C GLY A 149 13.98 15.92 29.66
N THR A 150 13.20 15.50 28.69
CA THR A 150 12.42 16.36 27.81
C THR A 150 10.99 15.90 27.88
N VAL A 151 10.08 16.83 28.15
CA VAL A 151 8.64 16.63 27.98
C VAL A 151 8.25 17.17 26.61
N THR A 152 7.46 16.40 25.87
CA THR A 152 6.80 16.87 24.65
C THR A 152 5.30 16.74 24.80
N ILE A 153 4.58 17.76 24.34
CA ILE A 153 3.11 17.77 24.30
C ILE A 153 2.73 18.17 22.90
N SER A 154 1.94 17.35 22.22
CA SER A 154 1.58 17.57 20.82
C SER A 154 0.19 17.03 20.52
N LEU A 155 -0.43 17.54 19.47
CA LEU A 155 -1.59 16.88 18.91
C LEU A 155 -1.13 15.61 18.17
N PRO A 156 -1.95 14.55 18.11
CA PRO A 156 -1.71 13.45 17.19
C PRO A 156 -1.56 13.95 15.75
N PRO A 157 -0.84 13.21 14.89
CA PRO A 157 -0.84 13.49 13.46
C PRO A 157 -2.29 13.62 12.96
N PRO A 158 -2.60 14.61 12.11
CA PRO A 158 -3.92 14.68 11.51
C PRO A 158 -4.17 13.42 10.66
N PRO A 159 -5.43 13.00 10.50
CA PRO A 159 -5.77 11.93 9.58
C PRO A 159 -5.31 12.27 8.15
N PRO A 160 -5.09 11.25 7.30
CA PRO A 160 -4.70 11.46 5.90
C PRO A 160 -5.77 12.28 5.16
N ALA A 161 -5.38 12.94 4.06
CA ALA A 161 -6.32 13.81 3.33
C ALA A 161 -7.55 13.05 2.78
N ASN A 162 -7.38 11.76 2.51
CA ASN A 162 -8.40 10.86 2.00
C ASN A 162 -9.03 9.96 3.06
N ASP A 163 -8.97 10.40 4.31
CA ASP A 163 -9.63 9.73 5.44
C ASP A 163 -11.15 9.59 5.25
N ASN A 164 -11.75 10.58 4.61
CA ASN A 164 -13.19 10.59 4.34
C ASN A 164 -13.44 10.55 2.84
N CYS A 165 -14.60 10.03 2.44
CA CYS A 165 -15.02 9.97 1.04
C CYS A 165 -14.90 11.32 0.30
N THR A 166 -15.18 12.45 0.96
CA THR A 166 -15.07 13.78 0.34
C THR A 166 -13.64 14.16 -0.02
N GLY A 167 -12.66 13.56 0.66
CA GLY A 167 -11.23 13.71 0.40
C GLY A 167 -10.65 12.59 -0.48
N ALA A 168 -11.49 11.72 -1.06
CA ALA A 168 -11.03 10.59 -1.87
C ALA A 168 -10.00 11.03 -2.92
N ILE A 169 -8.89 10.30 -2.99
CA ILE A 169 -7.83 10.55 -3.98
C ILE A 169 -8.22 9.90 -5.32
N ASP A 170 -7.98 10.62 -6.42
CA ASP A 170 -8.16 10.08 -7.77
C ASP A 170 -7.09 9.04 -8.11
N PHE A 171 -7.54 7.88 -8.60
CA PHE A 171 -6.65 7.02 -9.36
C PHE A 171 -6.22 7.70 -10.67
N PRO A 172 -5.02 7.39 -11.18
CA PRO A 172 -4.70 7.63 -12.59
C PRO A 172 -5.72 6.98 -13.52
N ALA A 173 -5.85 7.47 -14.75
CA ALA A 173 -6.72 6.86 -15.74
C ALA A 173 -6.32 5.40 -15.98
N ILE A 174 -7.30 4.49 -15.91
CA ILE A 174 -7.08 3.05 -16.09
C ILE A 174 -6.67 2.78 -17.55
N PRO A 175 -5.45 2.26 -17.81
CA PRO A 175 -4.98 1.98 -19.16
C PRO A 175 -5.77 0.86 -19.85
N THR A 176 -5.98 0.97 -21.16
CA THR A 176 -6.72 -0.04 -21.94
C THR A 176 -5.86 -1.18 -22.48
N ASN A 177 -4.54 -1.12 -22.28
CA ASN A 177 -3.57 -2.12 -22.73
C ASN A 177 -3.27 -3.19 -21.66
N GLY A 178 -4.04 -3.20 -20.57
CA GLY A 178 -3.85 -4.12 -19.44
C GLY A 178 -2.76 -3.71 -18.45
N SER A 179 -2.10 -2.55 -18.64
CA SER A 179 -1.21 -2.01 -17.61
C SER A 179 -2.00 -1.40 -16.44
N CYS A 180 -1.31 -1.19 -15.32
CA CYS A 180 -1.92 -0.74 -14.08
C CYS A 180 -2.03 0.80 -14.01
N ALA A 181 -3.18 1.29 -13.52
CA ALA A 181 -3.28 2.54 -12.79
C ALA A 181 -3.01 2.25 -11.31
N THR A 182 -1.94 2.81 -10.76
CA THR A 182 -1.46 2.48 -9.41
C THR A 182 -1.51 3.69 -8.48
N VAL A 183 -1.95 3.45 -7.25
CA VAL A 183 -1.81 4.39 -6.12
C VAL A 183 -1.11 3.69 -4.96
N THR A 184 -0.42 4.45 -4.13
CA THR A 184 0.11 3.98 -2.85
C THR A 184 -0.88 4.30 -1.74
N VAL A 185 -1.12 3.32 -0.88
CA VAL A 185 -2.05 3.39 0.24
C VAL A 185 -1.26 3.35 1.55
N ASN A 186 -1.70 4.18 2.50
CA ASN A 186 -1.26 4.17 3.88
C ASN A 186 -2.48 4.41 4.77
N THR A 187 -2.81 3.47 5.65
CA THR A 187 -3.95 3.58 6.57
C THR A 187 -3.59 4.22 7.92
N ALA A 188 -2.32 4.58 8.14
CA ALA A 188 -1.88 5.11 9.41
C ALA A 188 -2.55 6.45 9.77
N ASN A 189 -3.07 6.52 10.99
CA ASN A 189 -3.83 7.66 11.55
C ASN A 189 -5.16 7.92 10.84
N ALA A 190 -5.57 7.06 9.91
CA ALA A 190 -6.91 7.15 9.37
C ALA A 190 -7.94 6.89 10.46
N THR A 191 -9.07 7.57 10.37
CA THR A 191 -10.22 7.46 11.24
C THR A 191 -11.34 6.84 10.44
N GLY A 192 -12.11 5.99 11.10
CA GLY A 192 -13.16 5.24 10.45
C GLY A 192 -14.34 5.01 11.36
N ALA A 193 -15.49 4.77 10.73
CA ALA A 193 -16.68 4.28 11.40
C ALA A 193 -17.11 2.98 10.74
N ALA A 194 -17.57 2.04 11.57
CA ALA A 194 -18.12 0.79 11.09
C ALA A 194 -19.36 1.02 10.20
N ASP A 195 -19.23 0.64 8.94
CA ASP A 195 -20.26 0.37 7.96
C ASP A 195 -20.63 -1.11 8.07
N ALA A 196 -21.87 -1.41 8.42
CA ALA A 196 -22.30 -2.79 8.67
C ALA A 196 -22.41 -3.66 7.40
N VAL A 197 -22.06 -3.12 6.22
CA VAL A 197 -22.23 -3.80 4.93
C VAL A 197 -21.12 -4.81 4.65
N CYS A 198 -19.86 -4.45 4.93
CA CYS A 198 -18.73 -5.36 4.73
C CYS A 198 -18.27 -5.98 6.05
N PHE A 199 -17.32 -6.90 5.96
CA PHE A 199 -16.74 -7.60 7.11
C PHE A 199 -15.56 -6.82 7.70
N GLY A 200 -15.13 -7.24 8.89
CA GLY A 200 -14.00 -6.64 9.62
C GLY A 200 -14.43 -5.57 10.62
N THR A 201 -13.44 -4.99 11.29
CA THR A 201 -13.59 -3.83 12.17
C THR A 201 -12.96 -2.64 11.49
N GLU A 202 -13.79 -1.86 10.81
CA GLU A 202 -13.36 -0.71 10.03
C GLU A 202 -12.88 0.40 10.98
N ASP A 203 -11.57 0.55 11.11
CA ASP A 203 -10.98 1.55 12.00
C ASP A 203 -9.73 2.25 11.43
N ASP A 204 -9.57 2.36 10.12
CA ASP A 204 -8.44 3.06 9.51
C ASP A 204 -8.69 3.25 8.01
N ASP A 205 -9.95 3.49 7.63
CA ASP A 205 -10.33 3.48 6.24
C ASP A 205 -9.88 4.73 5.48
N VAL A 206 -9.41 4.49 4.26
CA VAL A 206 -9.01 5.53 3.34
C VAL A 206 -9.70 5.36 2.00
N TRP A 207 -10.01 6.50 1.40
CA TRP A 207 -10.90 6.60 0.24
C TRP A 207 -10.15 6.99 -1.02
N TYR A 208 -10.59 6.41 -2.12
CA TYR A 208 -10.13 6.70 -3.46
C TYR A 208 -11.33 6.72 -4.40
N ARG A 209 -11.14 7.23 -5.61
CA ARG A 209 -12.11 7.08 -6.69
C ARG A 209 -11.41 6.77 -8.00
N PHE A 210 -12.07 5.98 -8.83
CA PHE A 210 -11.60 5.64 -10.16
C PHE A 210 -12.75 5.76 -11.16
N THR A 211 -12.40 6.01 -12.42
CA THR A 211 -13.37 6.07 -13.51
C THR A 211 -13.10 4.92 -14.47
N THR A 212 -14.13 4.12 -14.76
CA THR A 212 -14.04 3.03 -15.72
C THR A 212 -13.86 3.57 -17.14
N PRO A 213 -13.04 2.91 -17.99
CA PRO A 213 -13.02 3.23 -19.41
C PRO A 213 -14.38 2.96 -20.10
N ALA A 214 -14.58 3.55 -21.27
CA ALA A 214 -15.82 3.37 -22.04
C ALA A 214 -16.10 1.90 -22.35
N GLY A 215 -17.34 1.46 -22.14
CA GLY A 215 -17.77 0.08 -22.41
C GLY A 215 -17.27 -1.00 -21.44
N ILE A 216 -16.44 -0.64 -20.45
CA ILE A 216 -15.89 -1.59 -19.49
C ILE A 216 -16.88 -1.84 -18.34
N THR A 217 -17.16 -3.12 -18.09
CA THR A 217 -18.09 -3.57 -17.03
C THR A 217 -17.40 -4.29 -15.87
N SER A 218 -16.08 -4.49 -15.96
CA SER A 218 -15.27 -5.07 -14.90
C SER A 218 -13.86 -4.49 -14.87
N VAL A 219 -13.29 -4.38 -13.67
CA VAL A 219 -11.93 -3.90 -13.42
C VAL A 219 -11.22 -4.93 -12.56
N LEU A 220 -10.00 -5.31 -12.94
CA LEU A 220 -9.13 -6.14 -12.14
C LEU A 220 -8.44 -5.27 -11.09
N TYR A 221 -8.29 -5.79 -9.88
CA TYR A 221 -7.47 -5.14 -8.85
C TYR A 221 -6.39 -6.09 -8.33
N SER A 222 -5.25 -5.53 -7.92
CA SER A 222 -4.22 -6.26 -7.18
C SER A 222 -3.51 -5.38 -6.16
N ASN A 223 -3.29 -5.93 -4.98
CA ASN A 223 -2.56 -5.33 -3.87
C ASN A 223 -1.12 -5.83 -3.89
N THR A 224 -0.16 -4.91 -3.89
CA THR A 224 1.28 -5.23 -3.97
C THR A 224 2.08 -4.37 -2.98
N ASN A 225 3.37 -4.67 -2.81
CA ASN A 225 4.28 -3.92 -1.93
C ASN A 225 3.76 -3.78 -0.49
N ILE A 226 3.16 -4.85 0.04
CA ILE A 226 2.46 -4.85 1.33
C ILE A 226 3.47 -4.83 2.47
N SER A 227 3.24 -3.95 3.46
CA SER A 227 3.89 -3.94 4.76
C SER A 227 2.89 -3.52 5.85
N GLY A 228 3.04 -4.03 7.07
CA GLY A 228 2.02 -3.90 8.11
C GLY A 228 1.02 -5.07 8.06
N SER A 229 -0.27 -4.80 8.31
CA SER A 229 -1.31 -5.84 8.29
C SER A 229 -1.36 -6.55 6.94
N SER A 230 -1.39 -7.89 6.99
CA SER A 230 -1.60 -8.75 5.83
C SER A 230 -3.08 -8.89 5.47
N ASP A 231 -3.99 -8.49 6.35
CA ASP A 231 -5.43 -8.70 6.24
C ASP A 231 -6.14 -7.34 6.04
N ARG A 232 -6.76 -7.17 4.87
CA ARG A 232 -7.25 -5.87 4.36
C ARG A 232 -8.50 -6.09 3.51
N MET A 233 -9.40 -5.14 3.56
CA MET A 233 -10.63 -5.13 2.77
C MET A 233 -10.62 -4.01 1.74
N ILE A 234 -11.23 -4.27 0.59
CA ILE A 234 -11.64 -3.28 -0.40
C ILE A 234 -13.15 -3.31 -0.50
N GLN A 235 -13.77 -2.13 -0.43
CA GLN A 235 -15.20 -1.94 -0.64
C GLN A 235 -15.41 -0.96 -1.77
N ILE A 236 -16.28 -1.34 -2.71
CA ILE A 236 -16.59 -0.53 -3.88
C ILE A 236 -17.99 0.04 -3.72
N TYR A 237 -18.12 1.34 -3.98
CA TYR A 237 -19.39 2.05 -3.96
C TYR A 237 -19.69 2.69 -5.31
N SER A 238 -20.97 2.68 -5.66
CA SER A 238 -21.55 3.49 -6.74
C SER A 238 -22.34 4.66 -6.14
N GLY A 239 -22.46 5.76 -6.87
CA GLY A 239 -23.27 6.90 -6.45
C GLY A 239 -22.68 8.22 -6.93
N ALA A 240 -23.52 9.25 -6.98
CA ALA A 240 -23.12 10.57 -7.49
C ALA A 240 -22.25 11.37 -6.50
N SER A 241 -22.38 11.10 -5.19
CA SER A 241 -21.66 11.81 -4.13
C SER A 241 -21.62 11.00 -2.84
N CYS A 242 -20.74 11.37 -1.91
CA CYS A 242 -20.55 10.69 -0.63
C CYS A 242 -21.82 10.51 0.22
N GLY A 243 -22.81 11.42 0.08
CA GLY A 243 -24.10 11.31 0.77
C GLY A 243 -25.13 10.38 0.11
N ALA A 244 -24.80 9.80 -1.04
CA ALA A 244 -25.67 8.95 -1.84
C ALA A 244 -24.93 7.72 -2.39
N LEU A 245 -23.93 7.25 -1.66
CA LEU A 245 -23.19 6.04 -2.03
C LEU A 245 -23.98 4.78 -1.68
N THR A 246 -23.91 3.80 -2.55
CA THR A 246 -24.42 2.44 -2.35
C THR A 246 -23.27 1.48 -2.57
N SER A 247 -22.98 0.64 -1.57
CA SER A 247 -21.96 -0.40 -1.71
C SER A 247 -22.41 -1.42 -2.75
N ILE A 248 -21.50 -1.80 -3.65
CA ILE A 248 -21.74 -2.75 -4.74
C ILE A 248 -20.83 -3.98 -4.67
N GLY A 249 -19.91 -4.03 -3.72
CA GLY A 249 -19.08 -5.21 -3.47
C GLY A 249 -18.03 -5.00 -2.39
N CYS A 250 -17.72 -6.09 -1.69
CA CYS A 250 -16.63 -6.20 -0.71
C CYS A 250 -15.65 -7.26 -1.20
N TYR A 251 -14.35 -7.01 -1.05
CA TYR A 251 -13.29 -7.84 -1.56
C TYR A 251 -12.17 -7.94 -0.52
N ASP A 252 -11.91 -9.15 -0.06
CA ASP A 252 -10.86 -9.49 0.91
C ASP A 252 -9.56 -10.00 0.25
N PRO A 253 -9.62 -10.83 -0.84
CA PRO A 253 -8.40 -11.33 -1.47
C PRO A 253 -7.48 -10.21 -1.96
N GLU A 254 -6.16 -10.47 -1.99
CA GLU A 254 -5.16 -9.52 -2.49
C GLU A 254 -5.33 -9.15 -3.95
N SER A 255 -6.05 -9.96 -4.73
CA SER A 255 -6.40 -9.64 -6.11
C SER A 255 -7.74 -10.23 -6.48
N GLY A 256 -8.42 -9.60 -7.43
CA GLY A 256 -9.73 -10.04 -7.85
C GLY A 256 -10.30 -9.20 -8.98
N THR A 257 -11.57 -9.44 -9.28
CA THR A 257 -12.31 -8.72 -10.32
C THR A 257 -13.49 -7.99 -9.70
N ILE A 258 -13.50 -6.67 -9.84
CA ILE A 258 -14.66 -5.83 -9.56
C ILE A 258 -15.60 -5.96 -10.75
N THR A 259 -16.83 -6.42 -10.50
CA THR A 259 -17.85 -6.66 -11.54
C THR A 259 -19.08 -5.76 -11.35
N GLY A 260 -20.02 -5.80 -12.30
CA GLY A 260 -21.25 -5.00 -12.22
C GLY A 260 -21.01 -3.50 -12.46
N LEU A 261 -19.91 -3.14 -13.11
CA LEU A 261 -19.59 -1.76 -13.41
C LEU A 261 -20.23 -1.31 -14.73
N THR A 262 -20.34 0.00 -14.90
CA THR A 262 -20.76 0.66 -16.13
C THR A 262 -19.58 1.48 -16.65
N GLY A 263 -19.35 1.48 -17.96
CA GLY A 263 -18.26 2.25 -18.57
C GLY A 263 -18.45 3.76 -18.43
N ASN A 264 -17.35 4.53 -18.46
CA ASN A 264 -17.35 5.98 -18.25
C ASN A 264 -18.06 6.42 -16.95
N THR A 265 -17.97 5.61 -15.90
CA THR A 265 -18.63 5.88 -14.62
C THR A 265 -17.59 5.93 -13.51
N THR A 266 -17.71 6.92 -12.62
CA THR A 266 -16.84 7.06 -11.46
C THR A 266 -17.40 6.25 -10.28
N TYR A 267 -16.52 5.49 -9.64
CA TYR A 267 -16.79 4.68 -8.45
C TYR A 267 -15.88 5.12 -7.31
N TYR A 268 -16.32 4.88 -6.08
CA TYR A 268 -15.50 5.10 -4.89
C TYR A 268 -14.96 3.76 -4.41
N LEU A 269 -13.67 3.74 -4.10
CA LEU A 269 -12.97 2.61 -3.52
C LEU A 269 -12.58 3.01 -2.10
N ARG A 270 -13.09 2.28 -1.12
CA ARG A 270 -12.70 2.38 0.29
C ARG A 270 -11.83 1.18 0.60
N THR A 271 -10.76 1.37 1.37
CA THR A 271 -9.93 0.27 1.85
C THR A 271 -9.49 0.49 3.28
N TYR A 272 -9.40 -0.60 4.04
CA TYR A 272 -9.14 -0.60 5.48
C TYR A 272 -8.52 -1.93 5.90
N THR A 273 -7.95 -2.01 7.10
CA THR A 273 -7.47 -3.27 7.67
C THR A 273 -8.60 -4.05 8.35
N TYR A 274 -8.56 -5.39 8.32
CA TYR A 274 -9.67 -6.19 8.82
C TYR A 274 -9.86 -6.09 10.35
N SER A 275 -8.77 -5.82 11.09
CA SER A 275 -8.75 -5.82 12.57
C SER A 275 -8.40 -4.45 13.11
N SER A 276 -8.91 -4.13 14.30
CA SER A 276 -8.70 -2.82 14.89
C SER A 276 -7.28 -2.57 15.40
N GLY A 277 -6.77 -1.35 15.26
CA GLY A 277 -5.51 -0.89 15.81
C GLY A 277 -4.27 -1.40 15.08
N VAL A 278 -4.44 -2.00 13.90
CA VAL A 278 -3.34 -2.32 12.97
C VAL A 278 -3.40 -1.37 11.78
N THR A 279 -2.30 -1.26 11.05
CA THR A 279 -2.21 -0.38 9.86
C THR A 279 -1.52 -1.12 8.74
N SER A 280 -1.71 -0.66 7.50
CA SER A 280 -1.07 -1.25 6.33
C SER A 280 -0.59 -0.17 5.35
N ASN A 281 0.54 -0.46 4.71
CA ASN A 281 1.06 0.27 3.56
C ASN A 281 1.17 -0.68 2.38
N PHE A 282 0.60 -0.32 1.24
CA PHE A 282 0.57 -1.17 0.05
C PHE A 282 0.32 -0.32 -1.20
N SER A 283 0.30 -0.96 -2.36
CA SER A 283 -0.11 -0.33 -3.62
C SER A 283 -1.32 -1.07 -4.18
N ILE A 284 -2.34 -0.32 -4.59
CA ILE A 284 -3.47 -0.87 -5.35
C ILE A 284 -3.20 -0.59 -6.83
N CYS A 285 -3.14 -1.65 -7.63
CA CYS A 285 -3.22 -1.58 -9.09
C CYS A 285 -4.67 -1.82 -9.52
N LEU A 286 -5.21 -0.94 -10.36
CA LEU A 286 -6.41 -1.19 -11.14
C LEU A 286 -6.04 -1.37 -12.62
N SER A 287 -6.55 -2.43 -13.25
CA SER A 287 -6.35 -2.71 -14.67
C SER A 287 -7.60 -3.30 -15.32
N ILE A 288 -7.58 -3.47 -16.64
CA ILE A 288 -8.64 -4.18 -17.36
C ILE A 288 -8.01 -5.29 -18.20
N ILE A 289 -8.83 -6.25 -18.63
CA ILE A 289 -8.41 -7.17 -19.69
C ILE A 289 -8.27 -6.33 -20.98
N PRO A 290 -7.10 -6.33 -21.64
CA PRO A 290 -6.93 -5.61 -22.89
C PRO A 290 -7.87 -6.16 -23.97
N PRO A 291 -8.22 -5.35 -24.99
CA PRO A 291 -8.99 -5.84 -26.12
C PRO A 291 -8.25 -7.02 -26.79
N PRO A 292 -8.98 -7.97 -27.40
CA PRO A 292 -8.37 -9.10 -28.07
C PRO A 292 -7.34 -8.66 -29.13
N PRO A 293 -6.20 -9.36 -29.26
CA PRO A 293 -5.22 -9.09 -30.31
C PRO A 293 -5.84 -9.14 -31.72
N ALA A 294 -5.22 -8.47 -32.70
CA ALA A 294 -5.77 -8.42 -34.07
C ALA A 294 -5.91 -9.81 -34.72
N ASN A 295 -5.08 -10.77 -34.31
CA ASN A 295 -5.11 -12.17 -34.75
C ASN A 295 -5.81 -13.11 -33.78
N ASP A 296 -6.80 -12.61 -33.06
CA ASP A 296 -7.63 -13.41 -32.15
C ASP A 296 -8.38 -14.53 -32.87
N ASN A 297 -8.87 -14.26 -34.08
CA ASN A 297 -9.60 -15.24 -34.89
C ASN A 297 -8.71 -15.80 -36.00
N CYS A 298 -8.92 -17.07 -36.37
CA CYS A 298 -8.20 -17.72 -37.49
C CYS A 298 -8.26 -16.89 -38.79
N SER A 299 -9.40 -16.28 -39.13
CA SER A 299 -9.52 -15.45 -40.33
C SER A 299 -8.65 -14.19 -40.30
N GLY A 300 -8.21 -13.76 -39.11
CA GLY A 300 -7.28 -12.65 -38.88
C GLY A 300 -5.85 -13.11 -38.61
N ALA A 301 -5.51 -14.37 -38.88
CA ALA A 301 -4.17 -14.92 -38.62
C ALA A 301 -3.07 -14.04 -39.22
N LEU A 302 -2.13 -13.59 -38.40
CA LEU A 302 -1.03 -12.75 -38.87
C LEU A 302 0.00 -13.59 -39.64
N PRO A 303 0.51 -13.13 -40.80
CA PRO A 303 1.52 -13.87 -41.53
C PRO A 303 2.85 -13.88 -40.78
N ILE A 304 3.53 -15.03 -40.75
CA ILE A 304 4.91 -15.18 -40.30
C ILE A 304 5.78 -15.70 -41.45
N ALA A 305 6.91 -15.04 -41.69
CA ALA A 305 7.84 -15.44 -42.74
C ALA A 305 8.72 -16.63 -42.28
N CYS A 306 9.10 -17.49 -43.22
CA CYS A 306 10.07 -18.55 -42.96
C CYS A 306 11.41 -17.97 -42.45
N GLY A 307 11.95 -18.55 -41.38
CA GLY A 307 13.15 -18.09 -40.70
C GLY A 307 12.93 -16.92 -39.73
N ALA A 308 11.71 -16.37 -39.63
CA ALA A 308 11.42 -15.26 -38.73
C ALA A 308 11.18 -15.71 -37.29
N THR A 309 11.42 -14.79 -36.38
CA THR A 309 10.95 -14.85 -34.99
C THR A 309 10.13 -13.59 -34.73
N VAL A 310 8.94 -13.76 -34.16
CA VAL A 310 8.01 -12.67 -33.84
C VAL A 310 7.63 -12.74 -32.36
N SER A 311 7.47 -11.57 -31.75
CA SER A 311 6.89 -11.46 -30.41
C SER A 311 5.39 -11.19 -30.50
N GLY A 312 4.63 -11.72 -29.54
CA GLY A 312 3.20 -11.49 -29.43
C GLY A 312 2.67 -11.79 -28.04
N THR A 313 1.34 -11.73 -27.86
CA THR A 313 0.69 -12.08 -26.61
C THR A 313 -0.66 -12.73 -26.85
N THR A 314 -1.03 -13.66 -25.96
CA THR A 314 -2.38 -14.24 -25.86
C THR A 314 -3.24 -13.52 -24.82
N THR A 315 -2.72 -12.52 -24.12
CA THR A 315 -3.50 -11.75 -23.14
C THR A 315 -4.61 -10.97 -23.82
N GLY A 316 -5.85 -11.12 -23.33
CA GLY A 316 -7.04 -10.51 -23.91
C GLY A 316 -7.66 -11.29 -25.07
N ALA A 317 -6.99 -12.34 -25.56
CA ALA A 317 -7.54 -13.21 -26.59
C ALA A 317 -8.79 -13.96 -26.13
N THR A 318 -9.55 -14.49 -27.07
CA THR A 318 -10.74 -15.32 -26.84
C THR A 318 -10.45 -16.80 -27.12
N PHE A 319 -11.33 -17.67 -26.63
CA PHE A 319 -11.18 -19.12 -26.79
C PHE A 319 -11.72 -19.61 -28.14
N ASP A 320 -10.85 -20.22 -28.94
CA ASP A 320 -11.23 -20.87 -30.20
C ASP A 320 -11.58 -22.35 -30.01
N ASN A 321 -12.82 -22.76 -30.24
CA ASN A 321 -13.22 -24.16 -30.11
C ASN A 321 -12.81 -25.03 -31.33
N VAL A 322 -11.51 -25.28 -31.50
CA VAL A 322 -10.93 -26.09 -32.59
C VAL A 322 -10.69 -27.55 -32.23
N GLY A 323 -11.05 -27.96 -31.01
CA GLY A 323 -10.84 -29.32 -30.50
C GLY A 323 -9.39 -29.68 -30.23
N THR A 324 -9.09 -30.98 -30.20
CA THR A 324 -7.74 -31.51 -29.94
C THR A 324 -6.97 -31.67 -31.25
N CYS A 325 -5.78 -31.10 -31.31
CA CYS A 325 -4.84 -31.33 -32.41
C CYS A 325 -3.42 -31.47 -31.87
N GLY A 326 -2.99 -32.73 -31.65
CA GLY A 326 -1.75 -33.08 -30.93
C GLY A 326 -1.78 -32.79 -29.42
N THR A 327 -2.39 -31.68 -29.02
CA THR A 327 -2.69 -31.30 -27.64
C THR A 327 -4.12 -30.76 -27.53
N SER A 328 -4.68 -30.74 -26.32
CA SER A 328 -6.01 -30.16 -26.06
C SER A 328 -5.95 -28.63 -26.11
N ASN A 329 -6.96 -28.00 -26.71
CA ASN A 329 -7.15 -26.56 -26.60
C ASN A 329 -8.12 -26.22 -25.46
N THR A 330 -7.63 -25.54 -24.42
CA THR A 330 -8.43 -25.13 -23.26
C THR A 330 -8.27 -23.66 -22.88
N ALA A 331 -7.29 -22.96 -23.47
CA ALA A 331 -6.97 -21.58 -23.18
C ALA A 331 -7.26 -20.68 -24.39
N PRO A 332 -7.47 -19.37 -24.18
CA PRO A 332 -7.45 -18.40 -25.27
C PRO A 332 -6.14 -18.42 -26.05
N GLY A 333 -6.19 -18.07 -27.33
CA GLY A 333 -5.02 -18.13 -28.20
C GLY A 333 -5.07 -17.14 -29.35
N VAL A 334 -3.97 -17.05 -30.08
CA VAL A 334 -3.86 -16.19 -31.26
C VAL A 334 -3.31 -16.96 -32.45
N TRP A 335 -3.63 -16.49 -33.64
CA TRP A 335 -3.37 -17.21 -34.88
C TRP A 335 -2.24 -16.58 -35.70
N TYR A 336 -1.36 -17.43 -36.22
CA TYR A 336 -0.40 -17.07 -37.26
C TYR A 336 -0.60 -17.94 -38.49
N SER A 337 -0.15 -17.48 -39.65
CA SER A 337 -0.18 -18.26 -40.88
C SER A 337 1.13 -18.18 -41.64
N PHE A 338 1.48 -19.27 -42.34
CA PHE A 338 2.58 -19.27 -43.30
C PHE A 338 2.28 -20.23 -44.45
N THR A 339 2.88 -20.00 -45.60
CA THR A 339 2.81 -20.91 -46.74
C THR A 339 4.17 -21.57 -46.93
N SER A 340 4.23 -22.90 -46.93
CA SER A 340 5.51 -23.61 -47.03
C SER A 340 6.11 -23.41 -48.44
N PRO A 341 7.38 -22.99 -48.55
CA PRO A 341 8.03 -22.80 -49.84
C PRO A 341 8.42 -24.13 -50.50
N ALA A 342 8.61 -25.20 -49.71
CA ALA A 342 9.06 -26.51 -50.19
C ALA A 342 8.37 -27.65 -49.44
N ASN A 343 8.56 -28.88 -49.95
CA ASN A 343 8.23 -30.10 -49.21
C ASN A 343 9.34 -30.39 -48.21
N GLY A 344 8.98 -30.77 -46.99
CA GLY A 344 9.94 -31.17 -45.95
C GLY A 344 9.55 -30.68 -44.58
N ASP A 345 10.47 -30.78 -43.62
CA ASP A 345 10.15 -30.47 -42.22
C ASP A 345 10.08 -28.96 -41.97
N ALA A 346 8.93 -28.53 -41.46
CA ALA A 346 8.74 -27.21 -40.87
C ALA A 346 8.70 -27.34 -39.35
N THR A 347 9.35 -26.41 -38.65
CA THR A 347 9.39 -26.35 -37.18
C THR A 347 8.83 -25.02 -36.71
N VAL A 348 7.83 -25.09 -35.83
CA VAL A 348 7.31 -23.94 -35.08
C VAL A 348 7.69 -24.08 -33.62
N SER A 349 8.24 -23.03 -33.02
CA SER A 349 8.80 -23.09 -31.67
C SER A 349 8.39 -21.87 -30.84
N LEU A 350 7.98 -22.11 -29.60
CA LEU A 350 7.63 -21.10 -28.59
C LEU A 350 8.66 -21.01 -27.47
N CYS A 351 9.82 -21.68 -27.60
CA CYS A 351 10.90 -21.63 -26.61
C CYS A 351 11.32 -20.19 -26.30
N GLY A 352 11.44 -19.86 -25.00
CA GLY A 352 11.74 -18.52 -24.52
C GLY A 352 10.50 -17.67 -24.20
N SER A 353 9.29 -18.22 -24.35
CA SER A 353 8.04 -17.57 -23.93
C SER A 353 7.90 -17.52 -22.40
N SER A 354 7.05 -16.60 -21.91
CA SER A 354 6.93 -16.28 -20.48
C SER A 354 5.89 -17.10 -19.71
N TYR A 355 5.22 -18.05 -20.38
CA TYR A 355 4.14 -18.85 -19.80
C TYR A 355 4.17 -20.29 -20.31
N ASP A 356 3.30 -21.13 -19.74
CA ASP A 356 3.08 -22.52 -20.14
C ASP A 356 2.28 -22.55 -21.46
N THR A 357 3.00 -22.72 -22.57
CA THR A 357 2.44 -22.57 -23.91
C THR A 357 1.93 -23.88 -24.45
N LYS A 358 0.99 -23.80 -25.39
CA LYS A 358 0.63 -24.90 -26.29
C LYS A 358 0.65 -24.41 -27.73
N ILE A 359 0.99 -25.32 -28.64
CA ILE A 359 0.93 -25.05 -30.08
C ILE A 359 0.06 -26.10 -30.78
N SER A 360 -0.82 -25.63 -31.67
CA SER A 360 -1.61 -26.49 -32.56
C SER A 360 -1.51 -25.95 -33.98
N VAL A 361 -1.19 -26.83 -34.92
CA VAL A 361 -1.01 -26.50 -36.33
C VAL A 361 -2.08 -27.18 -37.16
N PHE A 362 -2.66 -26.40 -38.07
CA PHE A 362 -3.73 -26.82 -38.95
C PHE A 362 -3.42 -26.47 -40.41
N SER A 363 -4.06 -27.15 -41.34
CA SER A 363 -4.13 -26.80 -42.76
C SER A 363 -5.59 -26.64 -43.19
N GLY A 364 -5.83 -26.39 -44.48
CA GLY A 364 -7.18 -26.18 -45.02
C GLY A 364 -7.62 -24.73 -44.93
N SER A 365 -8.83 -24.48 -44.43
CA SER A 365 -9.39 -23.13 -44.28
C SER A 365 -9.89 -22.92 -42.86
N CYS A 366 -10.01 -21.67 -42.41
CA CYS A 366 -10.56 -21.37 -41.08
C CYS A 366 -11.99 -21.88 -40.86
N ALA A 367 -12.76 -22.12 -41.93
CA ALA A 367 -14.10 -22.72 -41.83
C ALA A 367 -14.07 -24.26 -41.75
N SER A 368 -12.93 -24.89 -42.08
CA SER A 368 -12.75 -26.34 -42.11
C SER A 368 -11.27 -26.66 -41.94
N LEU A 369 -10.79 -26.52 -40.69
CA LEU A 369 -9.40 -26.78 -40.33
C LEU A 369 -9.13 -28.28 -40.30
N THR A 370 -8.01 -28.69 -40.89
CA THR A 370 -7.50 -30.06 -40.82
C THR A 370 -6.34 -30.10 -39.85
N CYS A 371 -6.41 -30.94 -38.81
CA CYS A 371 -5.32 -31.07 -37.85
C CYS A 371 -4.06 -31.61 -38.51
N VAL A 372 -2.94 -30.90 -38.31
CA VAL A 372 -1.59 -31.35 -38.72
C VAL A 372 -0.84 -31.91 -37.52
N GLY A 373 -0.94 -31.26 -36.36
CA GLY A 373 -0.33 -31.71 -35.12
C GLY A 373 -0.29 -30.61 -34.07
N GLY A 374 0.30 -30.90 -32.93
CA GLY A 374 0.45 -29.95 -31.84
C GLY A 374 1.31 -30.51 -30.73
N ASN A 375 1.76 -29.64 -29.83
CA ASN A 375 2.59 -30.01 -28.70
C ASN A 375 2.31 -29.11 -27.49
N ASP A 376 2.51 -29.67 -26.30
CA ASP A 376 2.40 -29.00 -25.01
C ASP A 376 3.79 -28.56 -24.55
N ASP A 377 4.63 -29.53 -24.20
CA ASP A 377 5.94 -29.30 -23.62
C ASP A 377 7.08 -29.74 -24.55
N PHE A 378 8.13 -28.93 -24.63
CA PHE A 378 9.37 -29.27 -25.31
C PHE A 378 10.59 -28.73 -24.58
N CYS A 379 10.66 -27.42 -24.38
CA CYS A 379 11.80 -26.72 -23.78
C CYS A 379 11.42 -26.24 -22.38
N SER A 380 11.14 -27.21 -21.48
CA SER A 380 10.37 -27.02 -20.24
C SER A 380 8.88 -26.83 -20.57
N LEU A 381 8.23 -25.80 -20.03
CA LEU A 381 6.79 -25.53 -20.22
C LEU A 381 6.45 -24.84 -21.55
N GLN A 382 7.40 -24.75 -22.49
CA GLN A 382 7.18 -24.14 -23.79
C GLN A 382 7.17 -25.19 -24.90
N SER A 383 6.35 -24.95 -25.91
CA SER A 383 6.05 -25.92 -26.96
C SER A 383 6.95 -25.77 -28.19
N GLN A 384 7.13 -26.88 -28.88
CA GLN A 384 7.69 -26.91 -30.23
C GLN A 384 7.05 -28.06 -31.01
N LEU A 385 6.78 -27.84 -32.30
CA LEU A 385 6.30 -28.87 -33.19
C LEU A 385 7.10 -28.85 -34.49
N THR A 386 7.61 -30.02 -34.88
CA THR A 386 8.14 -30.28 -36.23
C THR A 386 7.18 -31.20 -36.97
N PHE A 387 6.84 -30.85 -38.21
CA PHE A 387 5.94 -31.63 -39.06
C PHE A 387 6.35 -31.54 -40.53
N SER A 388 5.99 -32.55 -41.32
CA SER A 388 6.28 -32.57 -42.75
C SER A 388 5.29 -31.67 -43.51
N ALA A 389 5.75 -30.50 -43.92
CA ALA A 389 5.00 -29.52 -44.68
C ALA A 389 5.05 -29.83 -46.19
N THR A 390 3.98 -29.45 -46.89
CA THR A 390 3.84 -29.56 -48.35
C THR A 390 4.00 -28.19 -49.00
N ALA A 391 4.80 -28.11 -50.06
CA ALA A 391 5.05 -26.89 -50.83
C ALA A 391 3.73 -26.24 -51.29
N GLY A 392 3.63 -24.92 -51.17
CA GLY A 392 2.45 -24.15 -51.54
C GLY A 392 1.24 -24.31 -50.61
N THR A 393 1.32 -25.15 -49.58
CA THR A 393 0.23 -25.29 -48.60
C THR A 393 0.34 -24.22 -47.52
N THR A 394 -0.77 -23.53 -47.26
CA THR A 394 -0.90 -22.61 -46.12
C THR A 394 -1.24 -23.37 -44.85
N TYR A 395 -0.48 -23.10 -43.80
CA TYR A 395 -0.67 -23.63 -42.46
C TYR A 395 -1.07 -22.51 -41.51
N TYR A 396 -1.94 -22.83 -40.55
CA TYR A 396 -2.39 -21.95 -39.48
C TYR A 396 -1.85 -22.48 -38.15
N VAL A 397 -1.22 -21.60 -37.39
CA VAL A 397 -0.58 -21.90 -36.11
C VAL A 397 -1.37 -21.19 -35.02
N LEU A 398 -2.05 -21.96 -34.18
CA LEU A 398 -2.68 -21.47 -32.96
C LEU A 398 -1.65 -21.53 -31.83
N VAL A 399 -1.32 -20.36 -31.29
CA VAL A 399 -0.51 -20.21 -30.08
C VAL A 399 -1.47 -20.02 -28.91
N HIS A 400 -1.52 -21.00 -28.01
CA HIS A 400 -2.39 -21.01 -26.83
C HIS A 400 -1.60 -21.44 -25.59
N GLY A 401 -2.26 -21.87 -24.52
CA GLY A 401 -1.61 -22.20 -23.25
C GLY A 401 -2.23 -23.40 -22.54
N PHE A 402 -1.49 -23.96 -21.59
CA PHE A 402 -2.00 -25.03 -20.73
C PHE A 402 -3.07 -24.50 -19.77
N SER A 403 -4.18 -25.24 -19.63
CA SER A 403 -5.32 -24.87 -18.80
C SER A 403 -5.90 -23.50 -19.19
N SER A 404 -5.60 -22.44 -18.45
CA SER A 404 -6.03 -21.05 -18.68
C SER A 404 -4.85 -20.08 -18.83
N ALA A 405 -3.63 -20.59 -18.97
CA ALA A 405 -2.44 -19.76 -19.05
C ALA A 405 -2.46 -18.87 -20.31
N THR A 406 -2.20 -17.58 -20.12
CA THR A 406 -2.01 -16.58 -21.17
C THR A 406 -0.79 -15.73 -20.86
N GLY A 407 -0.13 -15.18 -21.86
CA GLY A 407 1.03 -14.32 -21.63
C GLY A 407 1.71 -13.83 -22.89
N ALA A 408 2.90 -13.28 -22.74
CA ALA A 408 3.75 -12.89 -23.85
C ALA A 408 4.55 -14.10 -24.36
N PHE A 409 4.67 -14.23 -25.69
CA PHE A 409 5.41 -15.30 -26.34
C PHE A 409 6.42 -14.79 -27.37
N SER A 410 7.35 -15.69 -27.71
CA SER A 410 8.26 -15.57 -28.86
C SER A 410 8.02 -16.78 -29.77
N LEU A 411 7.47 -16.55 -30.97
CA LEU A 411 7.20 -17.58 -31.98
C LEU A 411 8.28 -17.55 -33.06
N SER A 412 9.01 -18.64 -33.24
CA SER A 412 9.93 -18.82 -34.36
C SER A 412 9.43 -19.89 -35.33
N LEU A 413 9.70 -19.66 -36.61
CA LEU A 413 9.35 -20.56 -37.71
C LEU A 413 10.58 -20.91 -38.53
N THR A 414 10.88 -22.19 -38.67
CA THR A 414 11.81 -22.74 -39.65
C THR A 414 11.01 -23.50 -40.70
N CYS A 415 11.27 -23.23 -41.98
CA CYS A 415 10.64 -23.93 -43.09
C CYS A 415 11.64 -24.83 -43.80
N PRO A 416 11.19 -25.88 -44.51
CA PRO A 416 12.05 -26.58 -45.45
C PRO A 416 12.51 -25.61 -46.53
N VAL A 417 13.77 -25.74 -46.94
CA VAL A 417 14.32 -24.98 -48.07
C VAL A 417 14.07 -25.74 -49.36
N ASP A 418 13.70 -25.03 -50.42
CA ASP A 418 13.66 -25.62 -51.76
C ASP A 418 15.10 -25.74 -52.28
N PRO A 419 15.63 -26.96 -52.47
CA PRO A 419 16.97 -27.13 -53.02
C PRO A 419 17.10 -26.59 -54.45
N CYS A 420 15.98 -26.34 -55.15
CA CYS A 420 15.95 -25.86 -56.54
C CYS A 420 15.75 -24.33 -56.66
N ALA A 421 15.54 -23.58 -55.58
CA ALA A 421 15.31 -22.13 -55.65
C ALA A 421 16.59 -21.28 -55.87
N ASN A 422 17.76 -21.93 -55.91
CA ASN A 422 19.07 -21.29 -56.07
C ASN A 422 19.77 -21.64 -57.39
N ASP A 423 19.09 -22.30 -58.33
CA ASP A 423 19.65 -22.78 -59.60
C ASP A 423 19.16 -21.96 -60.81
#